data_AF-A0A355DT04-F1
#
_entry.id   AF-A0A355DT04-F1
#
_cell.length_a   1.000
_cell.length_b   1.000
_cell.length_c   1.000
_cell.angle_alpha   90.00
_cell.angle_beta   90.00
_cell.angle_gamma   90.00
#
_symmetry.space_group_name_H-M   'P 1'
#
loop_
_entity.id
_entity.type
_entity.pdbx_description
1 polymer ?
#
loop_
_entity_poly.entity_id
_entity_poly.type
_entity_poly.pdbx_seq_one_letter_code
_entity_poly.pdbx_strand_id
1 'polypeptide(L)'
;LLVYSASLVHLNQLRFLAQNKEFLVISMVLTVGLFFLSNQLAYSHPLGIHAIQVVEKLSLFKRLSDGLTNFKGLGFALFEYLPITYFFILYLGLCLFRRGVGLTPHLGIIYLICLVFTIGVSLLVPVGTAGLIAGGKQWGARFLLILVPIISLMVVKELTLIRKTDKPILGYISLFIFSMLLLIGLHKNTYDGVVYLQKNHQGILPAIEFLKKQENTPIAISHQFVAQALEPGLGERRLFFKAEDRDQLVKLGAALVEQGQQKFTYICYPFSKCNIAQEKSDNFKFNKGTETFKIELSELGKFGKYPIYEAEIINQP
;
A
#
# COMPACT_ATOMS: atom_id res chain seq x y z
N LEU A 1 19.23 22.37 -23.49
CA LEU A 1 18.78 22.81 -22.16
C LEU A 1 19.07 21.81 -21.02
N LEU A 2 19.09 20.49 -21.24
CA LEU A 2 19.44 19.50 -20.19
C LEU A 2 20.93 19.18 -20.02
N VAL A 3 21.82 19.74 -20.86
CA VAL A 3 23.28 19.59 -20.73
C VAL A 3 23.89 20.71 -19.87
N TYR A 4 23.17 21.80 -19.64
CA TYR A 4 23.65 22.98 -18.91
C TYR A 4 23.28 22.99 -17.41
N SER A 5 22.47 22.05 -16.93
CA SER A 5 22.05 21.98 -15.51
C SER A 5 22.95 21.10 -14.64
N ALA A 6 23.86 20.32 -15.23
CA ALA A 6 24.75 19.42 -14.48
C ALA A 6 25.88 20.16 -13.74
N SER A 7 26.17 21.43 -14.09
CA SER A 7 27.20 22.24 -13.42
C SER A 7 26.72 22.95 -12.15
N LEU A 8 25.40 22.98 -11.90
CA LEU A 8 24.80 23.64 -10.73
C LEU A 8 24.67 22.75 -9.49
N VAL A 9 24.91 21.45 -9.64
CA VAL A 9 24.89 20.49 -8.53
C VAL A 9 26.32 20.00 -8.34
N HIS A 10 26.90 20.21 -7.15
CA HIS A 10 28.20 19.65 -6.74
C HIS A 10 28.10 18.11 -6.62
N LEU A 11 27.94 17.42 -7.75
CA LEU A 11 27.88 15.97 -7.87
C LEU A 11 29.22 15.28 -7.52
N ASN A 12 30.29 16.06 -7.28
CA ASN A 12 31.58 15.53 -6.83
C ASN A 12 31.49 14.84 -5.47
N GLN A 13 30.57 15.24 -4.58
CA GLN A 13 30.34 14.54 -3.31
C GLN A 13 29.61 13.20 -3.48
N LEU A 14 28.72 13.09 -4.47
CA LEU A 14 28.08 11.82 -4.86
C LEU A 14 29.08 10.81 -5.47
N ARG A 15 30.28 11.27 -5.85
CA ARG A 15 31.37 10.42 -6.32
C ARG A 15 32.04 9.63 -5.20
N PHE A 16 31.89 10.03 -3.93
CA PHE A 16 32.49 9.35 -2.79
C PHE A 16 32.07 7.88 -2.70
N LEU A 17 30.77 7.58 -2.79
CA LEU A 17 30.26 6.20 -2.74
C LEU A 17 30.62 5.41 -4.01
N ALA A 18 30.69 6.07 -5.16
CA ALA A 18 31.12 5.45 -6.41
C ALA A 18 32.60 5.05 -6.39
N GLN A 19 33.44 5.81 -5.67
CA GLN A 19 34.86 5.55 -5.47
C GLN A 19 35.12 4.58 -4.31
N ASN A 20 34.29 4.61 -3.26
CA ASN A 20 34.43 3.81 -2.05
C ASN A 20 33.31 2.78 -1.93
N LYS A 21 33.30 1.81 -2.85
CA LYS A 21 32.25 0.78 -2.95
C LYS A 21 32.09 -0.04 -1.66
N GLU A 22 33.16 -0.19 -0.88
CA GLU A 22 33.14 -0.92 0.39
C GLU A 22 32.22 -0.26 1.43
N PHE A 23 32.24 1.07 1.55
CA PHE A 23 31.34 1.78 2.47
C PHE A 23 29.87 1.59 2.10
N LEU A 24 29.56 1.56 0.80
CA LEU A 24 28.21 1.25 0.33
C LEU A 24 27.81 -0.16 0.74
N VAL A 25 28.64 -1.17 0.48
CA VAL A 25 28.36 -2.57 0.84
C VAL A 25 28.21 -2.73 2.35
N ILE A 26 29.12 -2.17 3.14
CA ILE A 26 29.07 -2.21 4.61
C ILE A 26 27.78 -1.56 5.11
N SER A 27 27.42 -0.37 4.62
CA SER A 27 26.19 0.31 5.01
C SER A 27 24.94 -0.50 4.68
N MET A 28 24.91 -1.16 3.52
CA MET A 28 23.79 -2.02 3.12
C MET A 28 23.66 -3.24 4.05
N VAL A 29 24.76 -3.94 4.30
CA VAL A 29 24.80 -5.10 5.19
C VAL A 29 24.40 -4.70 6.61
N LEU A 30 24.94 -3.58 7.12
CA LEU A 30 24.62 -3.05 8.44
C LEU A 30 23.13 -2.68 8.56
N THR A 31 22.58 -2.01 7.55
CA THR A 31 21.15 -1.64 7.53
C THR A 31 20.25 -2.87 7.53
N VAL A 32 20.57 -3.87 6.70
CA VAL A 32 19.81 -5.13 6.65
C VAL A 32 19.94 -5.91 7.97
N GLY A 33 21.14 -5.96 8.55
CA GLY A 33 21.38 -6.60 9.84
C GLY A 33 20.61 -5.93 10.98
N LEU A 34 20.66 -4.60 11.06
CA LEU A 34 19.91 -3.81 12.05
C LEU A 34 18.40 -3.97 11.89
N PHE A 35 17.91 -4.09 10.65
CA PHE A 35 16.50 -4.40 10.39
C PHE A 35 16.09 -5.76 11.00
N PHE A 36 16.86 -6.82 10.75
CA PHE A 36 16.56 -8.15 11.34
C PHE A 36 16.67 -8.14 12.86
N LEU A 37 17.67 -7.44 13.42
CA LEU A 37 17.82 -7.31 14.86
C LEU A 37 16.63 -6.57 15.48
N SER A 38 16.21 -5.46 14.87
CA SER A 38 15.07 -4.68 15.35
C SER A 38 13.78 -5.50 15.34
N ASN A 39 13.56 -6.29 14.29
CA ASN A 39 12.43 -7.21 14.21
C ASN A 39 12.48 -8.30 15.27
N GLN A 40 13.66 -8.89 15.52
CA GLN A 40 13.84 -9.88 16.57
C GLN A 40 13.51 -9.30 17.95
N LEU A 41 13.97 -8.07 18.23
CA LEU A 41 13.72 -7.40 19.50
C LEU A 41 12.23 -7.02 19.68
N ALA A 42 11.57 -6.53 18.62
CA ALA A 42 10.19 -6.06 18.70
C ALA A 42 9.15 -7.18 18.63
N TYR A 43 9.41 -8.22 17.84
CA TYR A 43 8.42 -9.25 17.49
C TYR A 43 8.84 -10.67 17.91
N SER A 44 10.00 -10.83 18.57
CA SER A 44 10.60 -12.14 18.88
C SER A 44 10.82 -13.03 17.65
N HIS A 45 10.87 -12.42 16.46
CA HIS A 45 11.00 -13.11 15.18
C HIS A 45 11.86 -12.27 14.23
N PRO A 46 12.92 -12.81 13.58
CA PRO A 46 13.90 -12.00 12.86
C PRO A 46 13.31 -11.35 11.61
N LEU A 47 12.38 -12.04 10.96
CA LEU A 47 11.61 -11.51 9.82
C LEU A 47 10.41 -10.64 10.25
N GLY A 48 10.27 -10.38 11.55
CA GLY A 48 9.20 -9.59 12.15
C GLY A 48 7.84 -10.26 12.06
N ILE A 49 6.79 -9.46 12.32
CA ILE A 49 5.40 -9.91 12.27
C ILE A 49 4.97 -10.45 10.89
N HIS A 50 5.73 -10.12 9.84
CA HIS A 50 5.46 -10.52 8.47
C HIS A 50 5.72 -12.01 8.22
N ALA A 51 6.73 -12.60 8.86
CA ALA A 51 6.93 -14.04 8.74
C ALA A 51 5.85 -14.85 9.47
N ILE A 52 5.39 -14.37 10.62
CA ILE A 52 4.30 -15.03 11.36
C ILE A 52 3.01 -15.02 10.53
N GLN A 53 2.74 -13.95 9.78
CA GLN A 53 1.54 -13.82 8.95
C GLN A 53 1.63 -14.56 7.60
N VAL A 54 2.81 -14.61 6.99
CA VAL A 54 2.99 -15.09 5.60
C VAL A 54 3.68 -16.45 5.51
N VAL A 55 4.67 -16.71 6.38
CA VAL A 55 5.53 -17.89 6.29
C VAL A 55 5.00 -19.04 7.15
N GLU A 56 4.45 -18.76 8.33
CA GLU A 56 4.08 -19.79 9.31
C GLU A 56 2.64 -20.30 9.17
N LYS A 57 1.71 -19.50 8.62
CA LYS A 57 0.27 -19.84 8.55
C LYS A 57 -0.19 -20.51 7.26
N LEU A 58 0.63 -20.53 6.21
CA LEU A 58 0.24 -21.00 4.88
C LEU A 58 1.07 -22.22 4.46
N SER A 59 0.41 -23.25 3.92
CA SER A 59 1.12 -24.38 3.32
C SER A 59 1.87 -23.96 2.05
N LEU A 60 2.98 -24.65 1.74
CA LEU A 60 3.80 -24.35 0.55
C LEU A 60 2.98 -24.42 -0.75
N PHE A 61 2.10 -25.41 -0.88
CA PHE A 61 1.25 -25.55 -2.06
C PHE A 61 0.28 -24.38 -2.21
N LYS A 62 -0.35 -23.96 -1.10
CA LYS A 62 -1.22 -22.79 -1.08
C LYS A 62 -0.44 -21.53 -1.47
N ARG A 63 0.77 -21.37 -0.96
CA ARG A 63 1.67 -20.24 -1.26
C ARG A 63 2.09 -20.18 -2.73
N LEU A 64 2.36 -21.31 -3.38
CA LEU A 64 2.67 -21.34 -4.81
C LEU A 64 1.46 -20.95 -5.67
N SER A 65 0.28 -21.50 -5.35
CA SER A 65 -0.98 -21.19 -6.06
C SER A 65 -1.37 -19.71 -5.90
N ASP A 66 -1.29 -19.22 -4.67
CA ASP A 66 -1.53 -17.82 -4.31
C ASP A 66 -0.48 -16.91 -4.97
N GLY A 67 0.78 -17.34 -5.00
CA GLY A 67 1.88 -16.64 -5.65
C GLY A 67 1.69 -16.48 -7.15
N LEU A 68 1.13 -17.47 -7.85
CA LEU A 68 0.80 -17.34 -9.27
C LEU A 68 -0.30 -16.31 -9.50
N THR A 69 -1.32 -16.29 -8.64
CA THR A 69 -2.41 -15.31 -8.69
C THR A 69 -1.87 -13.90 -8.45
N ASN A 70 -1.00 -13.76 -7.46
CA ASN A 70 -0.31 -12.51 -7.15
C ASN A 70 0.59 -12.06 -8.30
N PHE A 71 1.33 -12.96 -8.92
CA PHE A 71 2.21 -12.64 -10.05
C PHE A 71 1.42 -12.06 -11.22
N LYS A 72 0.25 -12.63 -11.53
CA LYS A 72 -0.66 -12.08 -12.55
C LYS A 72 -1.16 -10.69 -12.16
N GLY A 73 -1.65 -10.52 -10.93
CA GLY A 73 -2.20 -9.24 -10.47
C GLY A 73 -1.15 -8.13 -10.37
N LEU A 74 0.01 -8.44 -9.79
CA LEU A 74 1.14 -7.53 -9.65
C LEU A 74 1.79 -7.21 -11.00
N GLY A 75 1.92 -8.22 -11.86
CA GLY A 75 2.39 -8.04 -13.24
C GLY A 75 1.46 -7.11 -14.01
N PHE A 76 0.14 -7.36 -13.98
CA PHE A 76 -0.84 -6.48 -14.60
C PHE A 76 -0.73 -5.04 -14.09
N ALA A 77 -0.63 -4.85 -12.77
CA ALA A 77 -0.44 -3.52 -12.18
C ALA A 77 0.86 -2.84 -12.66
N LEU A 78 1.97 -3.58 -12.80
CA LEU A 78 3.22 -3.04 -13.33
C LEU A 78 3.06 -2.54 -14.76
N PHE A 79 2.44 -3.32 -15.64
CA PHE A 79 2.22 -2.90 -17.03
C PHE A 79 1.16 -1.81 -17.17
N GLU A 80 0.16 -1.79 -16.31
CA GLU A 80 -0.88 -0.78 -16.27
C GLU A 80 -0.34 0.59 -15.85
N TYR A 81 0.38 0.64 -14.72
CA TYR A 81 0.86 1.91 -14.15
C TYR A 81 2.29 2.28 -14.61
N LEU A 82 3.06 1.35 -15.16
CA LEU A 82 4.34 1.61 -15.82
C LEU A 82 4.37 1.03 -17.24
N PRO A 83 3.61 1.59 -18.22
CA PRO A 83 3.50 1.04 -19.58
C PRO A 83 4.83 0.96 -20.34
N ILE A 84 5.83 1.77 -19.98
CA ILE A 84 7.17 1.65 -20.57
C ILE A 84 7.81 0.26 -20.34
N THR A 85 7.30 -0.53 -19.40
CA THR A 85 7.68 -1.95 -19.23
C THR A 85 7.36 -2.78 -20.47
N TYR A 86 6.37 -2.41 -21.29
CA TYR A 86 6.16 -3.06 -22.58
C TYR A 86 7.37 -2.88 -23.50
N PHE A 87 7.95 -1.68 -23.54
CA PHE A 87 9.16 -1.43 -24.33
C PHE A 87 10.34 -2.29 -23.85
N PHE A 88 10.50 -2.38 -22.52
CA PHE A 88 11.51 -3.21 -21.87
C PHE A 88 11.45 -4.68 -22.33
N ILE A 89 10.25 -5.26 -22.41
CA ILE A 89 10.06 -6.65 -22.87
C ILE A 89 10.15 -6.76 -24.39
N LEU A 90 9.67 -5.77 -25.14
CA LEU A 90 9.78 -5.74 -26.61
C LEU A 90 11.24 -5.76 -27.07
N TYR A 91 12.13 -5.03 -26.37
CA TYR A 91 13.56 -5.07 -26.66
C TYR A 91 14.17 -6.45 -26.43
N LEU A 92 13.80 -7.13 -25.34
CA LEU A 92 14.22 -8.51 -25.09
C LEU A 92 13.78 -9.44 -26.23
N GLY A 93 12.54 -9.30 -26.70
CA GLY A 93 12.04 -10.03 -27.87
C GLY A 93 12.86 -9.73 -29.13
N LEU A 94 13.16 -8.45 -29.41
CA LEU A 94 13.99 -8.05 -30.54
C LEU A 94 15.38 -8.70 -30.51
N CYS A 95 15.99 -8.82 -29.32
CA CYS A 95 17.29 -9.48 -29.16
C CYS A 95 17.23 -10.98 -29.50
N LEU A 96 16.13 -11.65 -29.20
CA LEU A 96 15.96 -13.09 -29.47
C LEU A 96 15.73 -13.39 -30.95
N PHE A 97 15.03 -12.51 -31.67
CA PHE A 97 14.61 -12.77 -33.05
C PHE A 97 15.44 -12.08 -34.13
N ARG A 98 16.27 -11.08 -33.77
CA ARG A 98 16.96 -10.24 -34.77
C ARG A 98 18.49 -10.31 -34.66
N ARG A 99 19.14 -10.78 -35.73
CA ARG A 99 20.59 -10.66 -35.90
C ARG A 99 21.00 -9.18 -35.93
N GLY A 100 21.94 -8.79 -35.08
CA GLY A 100 22.49 -7.42 -34.98
C GLY A 100 22.02 -6.61 -33.76
N VAL A 101 21.02 -7.08 -33.00
CA VAL A 101 20.66 -6.52 -31.69
C VAL A 101 20.99 -7.57 -30.64
N GLY A 102 22.15 -7.42 -29.99
CA GLY A 102 22.66 -8.43 -29.05
C GLY A 102 22.31 -8.13 -27.61
N LEU A 103 21.86 -9.16 -26.87
CA LEU A 103 21.73 -9.08 -25.42
C LEU A 103 23.12 -9.17 -24.78
N THR A 104 23.62 -8.05 -24.25
CA THR A 104 24.86 -8.10 -23.44
C THR A 104 24.60 -8.84 -22.12
N PRO A 105 25.60 -9.55 -21.56
CA PRO A 105 25.42 -10.29 -20.29
C PRO A 105 24.90 -9.41 -19.15
N HIS A 106 25.34 -8.16 -19.07
CA HIS A 106 24.87 -7.20 -18.07
C HIS A 106 23.38 -6.89 -18.20
N LEU A 107 22.87 -6.70 -19.43
CA LEU A 107 21.43 -6.48 -19.64
C LEU A 107 20.64 -7.74 -19.26
N GLY A 108 21.13 -8.92 -19.64
CA GLY A 108 20.53 -10.21 -19.27
C GLY A 108 20.42 -10.40 -17.75
N ILE A 109 21.46 -10.04 -17.00
CA ILE A 109 21.44 -10.07 -15.53
C ILE A 109 20.36 -9.13 -14.98
N ILE A 110 20.20 -7.93 -15.52
CA ILE A 110 19.18 -6.99 -15.05
C ILE A 110 17.76 -7.52 -15.33
N TYR A 111 17.50 -8.09 -16.51
CA TYR A 111 16.24 -8.77 -16.79
C TYR A 111 15.96 -9.90 -15.79
N LEU A 112 16.97 -10.72 -15.50
CA LEU A 112 16.85 -11.81 -14.54
C LEU A 112 16.56 -11.29 -13.13
N ILE A 113 17.25 -10.24 -12.68
CA ILE A 113 16.99 -9.60 -11.37
C ILE A 113 15.56 -9.09 -11.30
N CYS A 114 15.07 -8.36 -12.31
CA CYS A 114 13.69 -7.86 -12.34
C CYS A 114 12.67 -9.01 -12.30
N LEU A 115 12.92 -10.09 -13.04
CA LEU A 115 12.05 -11.27 -13.08
C LEU A 115 12.02 -12.00 -11.72
N VAL A 116 13.19 -12.32 -11.17
CA VAL A 116 13.33 -12.99 -9.88
C VAL A 116 12.73 -12.13 -8.76
N PHE A 117 12.93 -10.82 -8.79
CA PHE A 117 12.33 -9.91 -7.82
C PHE A 117 10.79 -9.92 -7.90
N THR A 118 10.23 -9.87 -9.11
CA THR A 118 8.77 -9.92 -9.30
C THR A 118 8.17 -11.23 -8.81
N ILE A 119 8.84 -12.37 -9.11
CA ILE A 119 8.44 -13.69 -8.60
C ILE A 119 8.55 -13.75 -7.07
N GLY A 120 9.67 -13.29 -6.51
CA GLY A 120 9.93 -13.27 -5.07
C GLY A 120 8.88 -12.46 -4.31
N VAL A 121 8.58 -11.25 -4.77
CA VAL A 121 7.49 -10.42 -4.22
C VAL A 121 6.17 -11.17 -4.29
N SER A 122 5.82 -11.76 -5.44
CA SER A 122 4.54 -12.47 -5.62
C SER A 122 4.36 -13.64 -4.65
N LEU A 123 5.45 -14.33 -4.30
CA LEU A 123 5.46 -15.42 -3.31
C LEU A 123 5.45 -14.94 -1.86
N LEU A 124 5.76 -13.68 -1.60
CA LEU A 124 5.80 -13.08 -0.25
C LEU A 124 4.51 -12.33 0.10
N VAL A 125 3.83 -11.78 -0.88
CA VAL A 125 2.64 -10.97 -0.63
C VAL A 125 1.43 -11.89 -0.36
N PRO A 126 0.57 -11.63 0.64
CA PRO A 126 -0.68 -12.39 0.79
C PRO A 126 -1.64 -12.11 -0.37
N VAL A 127 -2.49 -13.08 -0.72
CA VAL A 127 -3.53 -12.84 -1.74
C VAL A 127 -4.48 -11.72 -1.33
N GLY A 128 -4.97 -11.00 -2.33
CA GLY A 128 -5.92 -9.92 -2.12
C GLY A 128 -7.22 -10.47 -1.55
N THR A 129 -7.67 -9.92 -0.43
CA THR A 129 -8.96 -10.26 0.17
C THR A 129 -9.97 -9.12 -0.06
N ALA A 130 -11.25 -9.47 -0.19
CA ALA A 130 -12.36 -8.51 -0.29
C ALA A 130 -12.21 -7.43 -1.39
N GLY A 131 -11.78 -7.84 -2.60
CA GLY A 131 -11.66 -6.93 -3.75
C GLY A 131 -10.45 -5.99 -3.70
N LEU A 132 -9.55 -6.17 -2.73
CA LEU A 132 -8.25 -5.50 -2.70
C LEU A 132 -7.25 -6.26 -3.58
N ILE A 133 -6.28 -5.52 -4.16
CA ILE A 133 -5.14 -6.10 -4.87
C ILE A 133 -4.38 -7.03 -3.92
N ALA A 134 -3.68 -8.03 -4.47
CA ALA A 134 -2.67 -8.83 -3.75
C ALA A 134 -1.89 -7.95 -2.77
N GLY A 135 -1.88 -8.33 -1.48
CA GLY A 135 -1.21 -7.58 -0.42
C GLY A 135 -2.03 -6.51 0.30
N GLY A 136 -3.23 -6.20 -0.18
CA GLY A 136 -4.06 -5.14 0.37
C GLY A 136 -3.44 -3.75 0.20
N LYS A 137 -3.89 -2.77 0.99
CA LYS A 137 -3.37 -1.39 0.96
C LYS A 137 -1.89 -1.29 1.33
N GLN A 138 -1.41 -2.25 2.09
CA GLN A 138 -0.04 -2.27 2.56
C GLN A 138 0.83 -3.03 1.56
N TRP A 139 0.63 -4.33 1.32
CA TRP A 139 1.66 -5.18 0.73
C TRP A 139 1.68 -5.30 -0.80
N GLY A 140 0.81 -4.62 -1.55
CA GLY A 140 0.64 -4.89 -2.98
C GLY A 140 1.69 -4.30 -3.93
N ALA A 141 1.23 -3.66 -5.00
CA ALA A 141 2.08 -3.15 -6.10
C ALA A 141 3.20 -2.20 -5.65
N ARG A 142 3.15 -1.66 -4.42
CA ARG A 142 4.20 -0.79 -3.85
C ARG A 142 5.59 -1.42 -3.87
N PHE A 143 5.72 -2.74 -3.70
CA PHE A 143 7.04 -3.38 -3.73
C PHE A 143 7.69 -3.31 -5.12
N LEU A 144 6.87 -3.24 -6.17
CA LEU A 144 7.37 -3.11 -7.53
C LEU A 144 7.88 -1.69 -7.84
N LEU A 145 7.66 -0.70 -6.96
CA LEU A 145 8.21 0.65 -7.14
C LEU A 145 9.75 0.65 -7.19
N ILE A 146 10.40 -0.34 -6.56
CA ILE A 146 11.84 -0.54 -6.64
C ILE A 146 12.29 -0.82 -8.09
N LEU A 147 11.43 -1.46 -8.90
CA LEU A 147 11.72 -1.74 -10.31
C LEU A 147 11.56 -0.51 -11.21
N VAL A 148 10.78 0.51 -10.80
CA VAL A 148 10.53 1.70 -11.63
C VAL A 148 11.82 2.37 -12.10
N PRO A 149 12.75 2.81 -11.22
CA PRO A 149 13.98 3.44 -11.67
C PRO A 149 14.86 2.51 -12.51
N ILE A 150 14.89 1.21 -12.20
CA ILE A 150 15.68 0.21 -12.94
C ILE A 150 15.14 0.07 -14.36
N ILE A 151 13.83 -0.14 -14.51
CA ILE A 151 13.15 -0.28 -15.80
C ILE A 151 13.27 1.02 -16.61
N SER A 152 13.08 2.19 -15.99
CA SER A 152 13.23 3.47 -16.67
C SER A 152 14.63 3.66 -17.26
N LEU A 153 15.69 3.35 -16.48
CA LEU A 153 17.07 3.43 -16.98
C LEU A 153 17.33 2.41 -18.09
N MET A 154 16.81 1.19 -17.95
CA MET A 154 16.93 0.14 -18.96
C MET A 154 16.29 0.55 -20.28
N VAL A 155 15.04 1.03 -20.25
CA VAL A 155 14.32 1.49 -21.45
C VAL A 155 15.09 2.60 -22.19
N VAL A 156 15.69 3.55 -21.46
CA VAL A 156 16.53 4.60 -22.07
C VAL A 156 17.79 4.01 -22.70
N LYS A 157 18.44 3.06 -22.02
CA LYS A 157 19.61 2.34 -22.54
C LYS A 157 19.26 1.57 -23.82
N GLU A 158 18.16 0.84 -23.82
CA GLU A 158 17.66 0.05 -24.95
C GLU A 158 17.34 0.94 -26.14
N LEU A 159 16.60 2.04 -25.93
CA LEU A 159 16.32 3.03 -26.97
C LEU A 159 17.62 3.57 -27.59
N THR A 160 18.63 3.84 -26.76
CA THR A 160 19.95 4.29 -27.23
C THR A 160 20.66 3.22 -28.05
N LEU A 161 20.58 1.94 -27.65
CA LEU A 161 21.16 0.82 -28.38
C LEU A 161 20.49 0.61 -29.74
N ILE A 162 19.15 0.68 -29.79
CA ILE A 162 18.40 0.58 -31.04
C ILE A 162 18.78 1.71 -31.99
N ARG A 163 18.88 2.95 -31.49
CA ARG A 163 19.24 4.12 -32.31
C ARG A 163 20.67 4.09 -32.86
N LYS A 164 21.57 3.33 -32.23
CA LYS A 164 22.95 3.10 -32.72
C LYS A 164 23.05 2.05 -33.82
N THR A 165 21.97 1.35 -34.12
CA THR A 165 21.92 0.38 -35.22
C THR A 165 21.90 1.13 -36.55
N ASP A 166 22.45 0.54 -37.62
CA ASP A 166 22.51 1.11 -38.98
C ASP A 166 21.13 1.35 -39.65
N LYS A 167 20.02 1.12 -38.92
CA LYS A 167 18.65 1.21 -39.43
C LYS A 167 17.90 2.35 -38.75
N PRO A 168 17.94 3.58 -39.30
CA PRO A 168 17.37 4.77 -38.67
C PRO A 168 15.85 4.66 -38.47
N ILE A 169 15.14 3.98 -39.39
CA ILE A 169 13.70 3.74 -39.31
C ILE A 169 13.32 3.04 -37.99
N LEU A 170 14.12 2.05 -37.55
CA LEU A 170 13.86 1.33 -36.31
C LEU A 170 14.02 2.25 -35.09
N GLY A 171 14.97 3.19 -35.15
CA GLY A 171 15.16 4.22 -34.14
C GLY A 171 13.94 5.14 -34.01
N TYR A 172 13.35 5.58 -35.13
CA TYR A 172 12.15 6.42 -35.13
C TYR A 172 10.91 5.67 -34.63
N ILE A 173 10.71 4.42 -35.09
CA ILE A 173 9.62 3.56 -34.60
C ILE A 173 9.74 3.36 -33.09
N SER A 174 10.95 3.05 -32.61
CA SER A 174 11.20 2.83 -31.18
C SER A 174 10.96 4.09 -30.36
N LEU A 175 11.38 5.25 -30.86
CA LEU A 175 11.14 6.54 -30.22
C LEU A 175 9.65 6.89 -30.16
N PHE A 176 8.91 6.59 -31.22
CA PHE A 176 7.46 6.77 -31.26
C PHE A 176 6.75 5.88 -30.25
N ILE A 177 7.06 4.58 -30.22
CA ILE A 177 6.49 3.62 -29.25
C ILE A 177 6.82 4.04 -27.82
N PHE A 178 8.08 4.36 -27.55
CA PHE A 178 8.53 4.86 -26.25
C PHE A 178 7.73 6.10 -25.82
N SER A 179 7.62 7.10 -26.70
CA SER A 179 6.88 8.35 -26.42
C SER A 179 5.40 8.07 -26.14
N MET A 180 4.77 7.18 -26.91
CA MET A 180 3.37 6.81 -26.71
C MET A 180 3.17 6.12 -25.35
N LEU A 181 4.00 5.14 -24.99
CA LEU A 181 3.93 4.45 -23.70
C LEU A 181 4.19 5.39 -22.53
N LEU A 182 5.11 6.35 -22.68
CA LEU A 182 5.37 7.38 -21.68
C LEU A 182 4.15 8.29 -21.50
N LEU A 183 3.53 8.75 -22.58
CA LEU A 183 2.32 9.57 -22.51
C LEU A 183 1.14 8.83 -21.86
N ILE A 184 0.95 7.54 -22.18
CA ILE A 184 -0.06 6.70 -21.52
C ILE A 184 0.24 6.58 -20.02
N GLY A 185 1.50 6.33 -19.67
CA GLY A 185 1.94 6.25 -18.27
C GLY A 185 1.69 7.57 -17.52
N LEU A 186 2.03 8.71 -18.12
CA LEU A 186 1.75 10.02 -17.54
C LEU A 186 0.25 10.23 -17.35
N HIS A 187 -0.57 9.96 -18.37
CA HIS A 187 -2.02 10.10 -18.26
C HIS A 187 -2.61 9.25 -17.12
N LYS A 188 -2.24 7.97 -17.04
CA LYS A 188 -2.73 7.05 -15.99
C LYS A 188 -2.30 7.48 -14.59
N ASN A 189 -1.04 7.88 -14.41
CA ASN A 189 -0.54 8.22 -13.08
C ASN A 189 -0.93 9.63 -12.63
N THR A 190 -1.21 10.54 -13.56
CA THR A 190 -1.59 11.93 -13.24
C THR A 190 -3.09 12.13 -13.31
N TYR A 191 -3.68 12.05 -14.51
CA TYR A 191 -5.09 12.34 -14.72
C TYR A 191 -5.99 11.31 -14.04
N ASP A 192 -5.84 10.01 -14.37
CA ASP A 192 -6.69 8.96 -13.75
C ASP A 192 -6.43 8.87 -12.25
N GLY A 193 -5.18 9.08 -11.83
CA GLY A 193 -4.78 9.18 -10.42
C GLY A 193 -5.53 10.29 -9.68
N VAL A 194 -5.56 11.50 -10.24
CA VAL A 194 -6.29 12.64 -9.65
C VAL A 194 -7.79 12.37 -9.60
N VAL A 195 -8.38 11.87 -10.70
CA VAL A 195 -9.82 11.52 -10.75
C VAL A 195 -10.16 10.47 -9.68
N TYR A 196 -9.32 9.45 -9.53
CA TYR A 196 -9.48 8.41 -8.51
C TYR A 196 -9.41 8.99 -7.08
N LEU A 197 -8.43 9.86 -6.80
CA LEU A 197 -8.29 10.52 -5.51
C LEU A 197 -9.48 11.42 -5.19
N GLN A 198 -9.96 12.21 -6.16
CA GLN A 198 -11.13 13.06 -6.01
C GLN A 198 -12.39 12.24 -5.70
N LYS A 199 -12.65 11.18 -6.46
CA LYS A 199 -13.79 10.29 -6.22
C LYS A 199 -13.73 9.65 -4.83
N ASN A 200 -12.55 9.22 -4.40
CA ASN A 200 -12.35 8.68 -3.06
C ASN A 200 -12.61 9.72 -1.98
N HIS A 201 -12.16 10.96 -2.17
CA HIS A 201 -12.40 12.06 -1.24
C HIS A 201 -13.90 12.40 -1.15
N GLN A 202 -14.61 12.49 -2.28
CA GLN A 202 -16.06 12.72 -2.32
C GLN A 202 -16.84 11.66 -1.53
N GLY A 203 -16.40 10.39 -1.55
CA GLY A 203 -17.05 9.33 -0.78
C GLY A 203 -16.83 9.41 0.74
N ILE A 204 -15.87 10.20 1.21
CA ILE A 204 -15.47 10.33 2.62
C ILE A 204 -15.95 11.68 3.19
N LEU A 205 -15.99 12.73 2.37
CA LEU A 205 -16.29 14.10 2.79
C LEU A 205 -17.60 14.24 3.60
N PRO A 206 -18.73 13.61 3.24
CA PRO A 206 -19.96 13.74 4.03
C PRO A 206 -19.82 13.20 5.47
N ALA A 207 -19.03 12.15 5.68
CA ALA A 207 -18.76 11.64 7.03
C ALA A 207 -17.88 12.61 7.83
N ILE A 208 -16.89 13.24 7.18
CA ILE A 208 -16.06 14.27 7.83
C ILE A 208 -16.91 15.47 8.22
N GLU A 209 -17.76 15.98 7.31
CA GLU A 209 -18.64 17.12 7.58
C GLU A 209 -19.65 16.82 8.69
N PHE A 210 -20.24 15.61 8.69
CA PHE A 210 -21.11 15.15 9.76
C PHE A 210 -20.38 15.17 11.11
N LEU A 211 -19.22 14.52 11.18
CA LEU A 211 -18.45 14.41 12.41
C LEU A 211 -18.04 15.80 12.91
N LYS A 212 -17.58 16.71 12.04
CA LYS A 212 -17.21 18.09 12.43
C LYS A 212 -18.33 18.87 13.14
N LYS A 213 -19.59 18.57 12.84
CA LYS A 213 -20.76 19.21 13.46
C LYS A 213 -21.12 18.61 14.82
N GLN A 214 -20.67 17.40 15.12
CA GLN A 214 -20.89 16.79 16.42
C GLN A 214 -19.93 17.35 17.48
N GLU A 215 -20.35 17.30 18.74
CA GLU A 215 -19.49 17.59 19.89
C GLU A 215 -18.23 16.70 19.87
N ASN A 216 -17.20 17.09 20.62
CA ASN A 216 -15.94 16.32 20.72
C ASN A 216 -16.15 15.05 21.56
N THR A 217 -16.91 14.10 21.02
CA THR A 217 -17.08 12.77 21.57
C THR A 217 -15.96 11.85 21.08
N PRO A 218 -15.57 10.84 21.87
CA PRO A 218 -14.71 9.76 21.42
C PRO A 218 -15.30 9.06 20.17
N ILE A 219 -14.43 8.61 19.26
CA ILE A 219 -14.85 7.88 18.06
C ILE A 219 -14.32 6.45 18.14
N ALA A 220 -15.22 5.48 18.22
CA ALA A 220 -14.92 4.07 18.09
C ALA A 220 -15.08 3.62 16.63
N ILE A 221 -14.19 2.75 16.14
CA ILE A 221 -14.19 2.28 14.75
C ILE A 221 -14.09 0.76 14.66
N SER A 222 -14.84 0.19 13.70
CA SER A 222 -14.84 -1.25 13.45
C SER A 222 -13.63 -1.76 12.67
N HIS A 223 -12.79 -0.86 12.16
CA HIS A 223 -11.58 -1.21 11.40
C HIS A 223 -10.63 -0.02 11.29
N GLN A 224 -9.31 -0.26 11.33
CA GLN A 224 -8.28 0.78 11.24
C GLN A 224 -8.37 1.67 9.99
N PHE A 225 -8.90 1.14 8.88
CA PHE A 225 -9.03 1.89 7.63
C PHE A 225 -10.07 3.02 7.70
N VAL A 226 -10.95 3.01 8.69
CA VAL A 226 -11.88 4.11 8.97
C VAL A 226 -11.09 5.31 9.50
N ALA A 227 -10.28 5.12 10.54
CA ALA A 227 -9.42 6.19 11.08
C ALA A 227 -8.48 6.74 10.01
N GLN A 228 -7.76 5.89 9.28
CA GLN A 228 -6.84 6.32 8.21
C GLN A 228 -7.50 7.19 7.13
N ALA A 229 -8.82 7.06 6.95
CA ALA A 229 -9.57 7.83 5.96
C ALA A 229 -10.20 9.10 6.54
N LEU A 230 -10.63 9.09 7.80
CA LEU A 230 -11.42 10.17 8.41
C LEU A 230 -10.57 11.11 9.29
N GLU A 231 -9.64 10.57 10.06
CA GLU A 231 -8.87 11.31 11.06
C GLU A 231 -8.09 12.51 10.47
N PRO A 232 -7.41 12.39 9.30
CA PRO A 232 -6.73 13.54 8.69
C PRO A 232 -7.65 14.70 8.35
N GLY A 233 -8.95 14.44 8.13
CA GLY A 233 -9.94 15.46 7.80
C GLY A 233 -10.59 16.13 9.02
N LEU A 234 -10.41 15.57 10.23
CA LEU A 234 -11.07 16.00 11.46
C LEU A 234 -10.16 16.82 12.39
N GLY A 235 -8.84 16.77 12.17
CA GLY A 235 -7.85 17.51 12.96
C GLY A 235 -7.56 16.86 14.33
N GLU A 236 -6.59 17.41 15.05
CA GLU A 236 -5.90 16.79 16.19
C GLU A 236 -6.74 16.57 17.46
N ARG A 237 -8.03 16.98 17.48
CA ARG A 237 -8.83 17.01 18.71
C ARG A 237 -9.74 15.79 18.95
N ARG A 238 -9.71 14.78 18.07
CA ARG A 238 -10.59 13.61 18.19
C ARG A 238 -9.81 12.32 18.40
N LEU A 239 -10.18 11.62 19.46
CA LEU A 239 -9.60 10.33 19.82
C LEU A 239 -10.31 9.21 19.07
N PHE A 240 -9.53 8.39 18.36
CA PHE A 240 -10.01 7.20 17.66
C PHE A 240 -9.62 5.95 18.44
N PHE A 241 -10.62 5.12 18.74
CA PHE A 241 -10.45 3.83 19.40
C PHE A 241 -10.86 2.71 18.45
N LYS A 242 -9.97 1.73 18.29
CA LYS A 242 -10.27 0.54 17.50
C LYS A 242 -11.06 -0.44 18.37
N ALA A 243 -12.28 -0.77 17.95
CA ALA A 243 -13.14 -1.76 18.59
C ALA A 243 -13.81 -2.62 17.51
N GLU A 244 -13.19 -3.75 17.16
CA GLU A 244 -13.63 -4.64 16.07
C GLU A 244 -14.65 -5.69 16.52
N ASP A 245 -14.63 -6.03 17.81
CA ASP A 245 -15.47 -7.06 18.41
C ASP A 245 -16.16 -6.56 19.69
N ARG A 246 -17.10 -7.38 20.16
CA ARG A 246 -17.90 -7.13 21.36
C ARG A 246 -17.02 -6.83 22.59
N ASP A 247 -16.00 -7.64 22.84
CA ASP A 247 -15.18 -7.52 24.04
C ASP A 247 -14.38 -6.22 24.04
N GLN A 248 -13.86 -5.81 22.88
CA GLN A 248 -13.18 -4.54 22.71
C GLN A 248 -14.12 -3.35 22.90
N LEU A 249 -15.34 -3.40 22.36
CA LEU A 249 -16.33 -2.34 22.53
C LEU A 249 -16.76 -2.19 23.99
N VAL A 250 -16.97 -3.32 24.68
CA VAL A 250 -17.31 -3.35 26.11
C VAL A 250 -16.16 -2.78 26.96
N LYS A 251 -14.92 -3.17 26.69
CA LYS A 251 -13.73 -2.63 27.37
C LYS A 251 -13.60 -1.11 27.16
N LEU A 252 -13.86 -0.63 25.94
CA LEU A 252 -13.88 0.80 25.65
C LEU A 252 -14.97 1.51 26.45
N GLY A 253 -16.20 0.96 26.48
CA GLY A 253 -17.30 1.50 27.27
C GLY A 253 -16.94 1.65 28.75
N ALA A 254 -16.35 0.62 29.36
CA ALA A 254 -15.90 0.66 30.75
C ALA A 254 -14.87 1.79 30.99
N ALA A 255 -13.88 1.91 30.12
CA ALA A 255 -12.86 2.96 30.20
C ALA A 255 -13.45 4.37 29.99
N LEU A 256 -14.44 4.52 29.12
CA LEU A 256 -15.12 5.80 28.89
C LEU A 256 -15.93 6.23 30.12
N VAL A 257 -16.62 5.30 30.80
CA VAL A 257 -17.33 5.59 32.06
C VAL A 257 -16.35 6.01 33.16
N GLU A 258 -15.14 5.45 33.21
CA GLU A 258 -14.06 5.93 34.11
C GLU A 258 -13.64 7.37 33.84
N GLN A 259 -13.73 7.82 32.59
CA GLN A 259 -13.42 9.19 32.18
C GLN A 259 -14.66 10.11 32.22
N GLY A 260 -15.78 9.66 32.79
CA GLY A 260 -17.03 10.44 32.87
C GLY A 260 -17.75 10.63 31.52
N GLN A 261 -17.42 9.82 30.52
CA GLN A 261 -18.05 9.86 29.19
C GLN A 261 -19.14 8.79 29.10
N GLN A 262 -20.33 9.19 28.67
CA GLN A 262 -21.49 8.29 28.51
C GLN A 262 -21.94 8.14 27.05
N LYS A 263 -21.36 8.92 26.13
CA LYS A 263 -21.68 8.85 24.70
C LYS A 263 -20.40 8.81 23.87
N PHE A 264 -20.44 8.05 22.78
CA PHE A 264 -19.38 8.06 21.78
C PHE A 264 -19.96 7.73 20.40
N THR A 265 -19.24 8.08 19.34
CA THR A 265 -19.65 7.73 17.98
C THR A 265 -19.03 6.41 17.58
N TYR A 266 -19.81 5.49 17.00
CA TYR A 266 -19.30 4.24 16.44
C TYR A 266 -19.41 4.23 14.91
N ILE A 267 -18.29 3.95 14.21
CA ILE A 267 -18.23 4.00 12.74
C ILE A 267 -17.82 2.65 12.17
N CYS A 268 -18.65 2.13 11.27
CA CYS A 268 -18.40 0.86 10.59
C CYS A 268 -17.59 1.03 9.31
N TYR A 269 -16.72 0.05 9.02
CA TYR A 269 -15.99 0.00 7.76
C TYR A 269 -16.91 -0.39 6.59
N PRO A 270 -16.95 0.41 5.51
CA PRO A 270 -17.95 0.26 4.43
C PRO A 270 -17.84 -1.02 3.61
N PHE A 271 -16.69 -1.71 3.65
CA PHE A 271 -16.44 -2.90 2.82
C PHE A 271 -16.46 -4.21 3.62
N SER A 272 -16.90 -4.16 4.88
CA SER A 272 -17.12 -5.34 5.72
C SER A 272 -18.49 -5.25 6.40
N LYS A 273 -19.14 -6.40 6.66
CA LYS A 273 -20.37 -6.42 7.46
C LYS A 273 -20.06 -5.87 8.86
N CYS A 274 -20.90 -4.96 9.34
CA CYS A 274 -20.77 -4.43 10.69
C CYS A 274 -21.51 -5.32 11.69
N ASN A 275 -20.87 -6.41 12.09
CA ASN A 275 -21.48 -7.42 12.96
C ASN A 275 -21.93 -6.83 14.30
N ILE A 276 -21.13 -5.92 14.88
CA ILE A 276 -21.44 -5.22 16.13
C ILE A 276 -22.79 -4.48 16.07
N ALA A 277 -23.09 -3.81 14.95
CA ALA A 277 -24.35 -3.07 14.80
C ALA A 277 -25.58 -3.98 14.67
N GLN A 278 -25.39 -5.29 14.43
CA GLN A 278 -26.46 -6.28 14.28
C GLN A 278 -26.67 -7.11 15.54
N GLU A 279 -25.78 -7.01 16.52
CA GLU A 279 -25.92 -7.68 17.81
C GLU A 279 -26.96 -6.98 18.69
N LYS A 280 -27.70 -7.77 19.47
CA LYS A 280 -28.65 -7.23 20.44
C LYS A 280 -27.89 -6.48 21.53
N SER A 281 -28.43 -5.35 21.97
CA SER A 281 -27.79 -4.49 22.96
C SER A 281 -27.54 -5.19 24.31
N ASP A 282 -28.30 -6.24 24.64
CA ASP A 282 -28.07 -7.06 25.84
C ASP A 282 -26.71 -7.78 25.85
N ASN A 283 -26.06 -7.90 24.69
CA ASN A 283 -24.71 -8.44 24.60
C ASN A 283 -23.66 -7.42 25.07
N PHE A 284 -23.94 -6.12 25.06
CA PHE A 284 -22.95 -5.08 25.40
C PHE A 284 -23.08 -4.59 26.85
N LYS A 285 -23.09 -5.52 27.81
CA LYS A 285 -23.16 -5.21 29.25
C LYS A 285 -21.82 -5.38 29.95
N PHE A 286 -21.56 -4.52 30.93
CA PHE A 286 -20.42 -4.64 31.83
C PHE A 286 -20.73 -4.10 33.21
N ASN A 287 -20.01 -4.58 34.22
CA ASN A 287 -20.18 -4.14 35.59
C ASN A 287 -19.01 -3.23 35.99
N LYS A 288 -19.31 -2.17 36.75
CA LYS A 288 -18.30 -1.32 37.37
C LYS A 288 -18.68 -1.10 38.83
N GLY A 289 -17.97 -1.80 39.72
CA GLY A 289 -18.36 -1.86 41.13
C GLY A 289 -19.72 -2.57 41.29
N THR A 290 -20.68 -1.87 41.89
CA THR A 290 -22.06 -2.36 42.08
C THR A 290 -23.01 -1.97 40.93
N GLU A 291 -22.58 -1.09 40.04
CA GLU A 291 -23.40 -0.59 38.94
C GLU A 291 -23.22 -1.46 37.69
N THR A 292 -24.31 -1.70 36.97
CA THR A 292 -24.31 -2.45 35.71
C THR A 292 -24.56 -1.47 34.57
N PHE A 293 -23.73 -1.47 33.55
CA PHE A 293 -23.87 -0.61 32.39
C PHE A 293 -24.20 -1.42 31.14
N LYS A 294 -24.89 -0.77 30.20
CA LYS A 294 -25.23 -1.32 28.89
C LYS A 294 -24.89 -0.31 27.80
N ILE A 295 -24.32 -0.77 26.70
CA ILE A 295 -24.08 0.06 25.50
C ILE A 295 -25.23 -0.18 24.51
N GLU A 296 -25.93 0.89 24.14
CA GLU A 296 -26.96 0.87 23.10
C GLU A 296 -26.48 1.62 21.87
N LEU A 297 -26.58 0.97 20.70
CA LEU A 297 -26.19 1.53 19.41
C LEU A 297 -27.44 1.97 18.65
N SER A 298 -27.53 3.27 18.37
CA SER A 298 -28.60 3.89 17.60
C SER A 298 -28.08 4.31 16.24
N GLU A 299 -28.74 3.92 15.15
CA GLU A 299 -28.31 4.27 13.80
C GLU A 299 -28.53 5.77 13.54
N LEU A 300 -27.44 6.50 13.24
CA LEU A 300 -27.50 7.89 12.80
C LEU A 300 -27.64 8.01 11.27
N GLY A 301 -27.32 6.92 10.57
CA GLY A 301 -27.46 6.78 9.13
C GLY A 301 -26.11 6.60 8.43
N LYS A 302 -26.14 6.71 7.10
CA LYS A 302 -24.98 6.52 6.24
C LYS A 302 -24.52 7.86 5.66
N PHE A 303 -23.30 8.26 6.01
CA PHE A 303 -22.69 9.51 5.54
C PHE A 303 -21.60 9.20 4.53
N GLY A 304 -21.88 9.49 3.26
CA GLY A 304 -21.05 9.05 2.14
C GLY A 304 -21.07 7.52 2.07
N LYS A 305 -19.91 6.89 2.26
CA LYS A 305 -19.83 5.43 2.34
C LYS A 305 -19.96 4.85 3.75
N TYR A 306 -19.79 5.63 4.81
CA TYR A 306 -19.68 5.10 6.18
C TYR A 306 -21.04 5.05 6.90
N PRO A 307 -21.46 3.86 7.39
CA PRO A 307 -22.52 3.76 8.39
C PRO A 307 -22.00 4.28 9.74
N ILE A 308 -22.77 5.17 10.38
CA ILE A 308 -22.42 5.80 11.65
C ILE A 308 -23.55 5.58 12.66
N TYR A 309 -23.17 5.28 13.89
CA TYR A 309 -24.05 5.00 15.02
C TYR A 309 -23.69 5.92 16.19
N GLU A 310 -24.68 6.31 16.97
CA GLU A 310 -24.49 6.85 18.31
C GLU A 310 -24.45 5.68 19.28
N ALA A 311 -23.44 5.68 20.17
CA ALA A 311 -23.33 4.72 21.23
C ALA A 311 -23.60 5.42 22.56
N GLU A 312 -24.67 5.04 23.24
CA GLU A 312 -25.01 5.53 24.57
C GLU A 312 -24.71 4.46 25.61
N ILE A 313 -24.07 4.86 26.72
CA ILE A 313 -23.73 4.00 27.85
C ILE A 313 -24.73 4.30 28.96
N ILE A 314 -25.66 3.37 29.19
CA ILE A 314 -26.78 3.53 30.09
C ILE A 314 -26.49 2.74 31.37
N ASN A 315 -26.62 3.39 32.53
CA ASN A 315 -26.59 2.71 33.82
C ASN A 315 -27.92 1.95 34.01
N GLN A 316 -27.83 0.64 34.21
CA GLN A 316 -28.95 -0.22 34.55
C GLN A 316 -29.05 -0.28 36.08
N PRO A 317 -30.18 0.15 36.66
CA PRO A 317 -30.40 0.15 38.11
C PRO A 317 -30.46 -1.26 38.70
#